data_AF-A0A2E0XER9-F1
#
_entry.id   AF-A0A2E0XER9-F1
#
_cell.length_a   1.000
_cell.length_b   1.000
_cell.length_c   1.000
_cell.angle_alpha   90.00
_cell.angle_beta   90.00
_cell.angle_gamma   90.00
#
_symmetry.space_group_name_H-M   'P 1'
#
loop_
_entity.id
_entity.type
_entity.pdbx_description
1 polymer ?
#
loop_
_entity_poly.entity_id
_entity_poly.type
_entity_poly.pdbx_seq_one_letter_code
_entity_poly.pdbx_strand_id
1 'polypeptide(L)' 'MSDKIRLAVIGTGQRGLGHAHTIQKCQETELVLVCDLDESRAQKAASISASVTFWTTGKLFNGTASTH' A
#
# COMPACT_ATOMS: atom_id res chain seq x y z
N MET A 1 -15.23 -3.80 -14.91
CA MET A 1 -14.45 -3.69 -13.67
C MET A 1 -13.56 -4.91 -13.57
N SER A 2 -12.31 -4.76 -13.16
CA SER A 2 -11.43 -5.90 -12.88
C SER A 2 -11.83 -6.48 -11.52
N ASP A 3 -12.18 -7.76 -11.42
CA ASP A 3 -12.54 -8.48 -10.17
C ASP A 3 -11.33 -8.72 -9.25
N LYS A 4 -10.37 -7.78 -9.24
CA LYS A 4 -9.15 -7.92 -8.46
C LYS A 4 -9.43 -7.64 -6.99
N ILE A 5 -8.85 -8.46 -6.13
CA ILE A 5 -8.86 -8.21 -4.69
C ILE A 5 -7.88 -7.07 -4.38
N ARG A 6 -8.40 -6.00 -3.80
CA ARG A 6 -7.62 -4.82 -3.40
C ARG A 6 -6.95 -5.09 -2.06
N LEU A 7 -5.63 -4.94 -2.03
CA LEU A 7 -4.81 -5.23 -0.86
C LEU A 7 -4.03 -4.00 -0.41
N ALA A 8 -3.76 -3.97 0.90
CA ALA A 8 -2.88 -2.99 1.52
C ALA A 8 -1.80 -3.70 2.33
N VAL A 9 -0.61 -3.09 2.42
CA VAL A 9 0.49 -3.58 3.26
C VAL A 9 0.76 -2.58 4.38
N ILE A 10 0.62 -3.03 5.63
CA ILE A 10 0.91 -2.23 6.83
C ILE A 10 2.26 -2.71 7.38
N GLY A 11 3.22 -1.78 7.49
CA GLY A 11 4.63 -2.05 7.76
C GLY A 11 5.40 -2.33 6.47
N THR A 12 6.35 -1.47 6.14
CA THR A 12 7.14 -1.48 4.89
C THR A 12 8.62 -1.83 5.14
N GLY A 13 8.89 -2.58 6.22
CA GLY A 13 10.16 -3.26 6.42
C GLY A 13 10.41 -4.34 5.36
N GLN A 14 11.53 -5.08 5.49
CA GLN A 14 11.96 -6.10 4.51
C GLN A 14 10.83 -7.05 4.07
N ARG A 15 10.06 -7.59 5.02
CA ARG A 15 8.95 -8.51 4.72
C ARG A 15 7.78 -7.81 4.02
N GLY A 16 7.41 -6.62 4.49
CA GLY A 16 6.34 -5.82 3.89
C GLY A 16 6.61 -5.48 2.43
N LEU A 17 7.83 -5.06 2.12
CA LEU A 17 8.25 -4.82 0.74
C LEU A 17 8.21 -6.10 -0.11
N GLY A 18 8.64 -7.24 0.45
CA GLY A 18 8.53 -8.54 -0.22
C GLY A 18 7.07 -8.88 -0.60
N HIS A 19 6.13 -8.66 0.33
CA HIS A 19 4.71 -8.84 0.05
C HIS A 19 4.19 -7.86 -1.00
N ALA A 20 4.51 -6.57 -0.87
CA ALA A 20 4.11 -5.54 -1.83
C ALA A 20 4.57 -5.87 -3.27
N HIS A 21 5.82 -6.29 -3.44
CA HIS A 21 6.35 -6.72 -4.72
C HIS A 21 5.72 -8.00 -5.26
N THR A 22 5.34 -8.93 -4.38
CA THR A 22 4.68 -10.17 -4.79
C THR A 22 3.26 -9.90 -5.27
N ILE A 23 2.51 -9.08 -4.51
CA ILE A 23 1.13 -8.69 -4.84
C ILE A 23 1.07 -8.01 -6.22
N GLN A 24 2.03 -7.15 -6.56
CA GLN A 24 2.08 -6.51 -7.88
C GLN A 24 2.17 -7.50 -9.06
N LYS A 25 2.70 -8.70 -8.83
CA LYS A 25 2.87 -9.72 -9.87
C LYS A 25 1.64 -10.63 -9.99
N CYS A 26 0.76 -10.64 -8.99
CA CYS A 26 -0.45 -11.46 -8.98
C CYS A 26 -1.55 -10.78 -9.80
N GLN A 27 -2.05 -11.47 -10.83
CA GLN A 27 -3.03 -10.90 -11.76
C GLN A 27 -4.40 -10.66 -11.10
N GLU A 28 -4.72 -11.45 -10.08
CA GLU A 28 -5.97 -11.47 -9.33
C GLU A 28 -6.02 -10.41 -8.22
N THR A 29 -4.92 -9.70 -7.98
CA THR A 29 -4.83 -8.72 -6.91
C THR A 29 -4.34 -7.37 -7.40
N GLU A 30 -4.62 -6.36 -6.59
CA GLU A 30 -4.12 -5.01 -6.79
C GLU A 30 -3.64 -4.45 -5.45
N LEU A 31 -2.36 -4.09 -5.37
CA LEU A 31 -1.87 -3.32 -4.24
C LEU A 31 -2.32 -1.87 -4.42
N VAL A 32 -3.12 -1.36 -3.48
CA VAL A 32 -3.66 0.01 -3.56
C VAL A 32 -3.09 0.93 -2.50
N LEU A 33 -2.56 0.37 -1.43
CA LEU A 33 -2.05 1.15 -0.30
C LEU A 33 -0.86 0.48 0.39
N VAL A 34 0.09 1.31 0.81
CA VAL A 34 1.12 0.94 1.79
C VAL A 34 1.05 1.89 2.97
N CYS A 35 1.41 1.39 4.15
CA CYS A 35 1.43 2.18 5.37
C CYS A 35 2.68 1.89 6.19
N ASP A 36 3.27 2.91 6.78
CA ASP A 36 4.33 2.75 7.77
C ASP A 36 4.20 3.82 8.89
N LEU A 37 4.94 3.65 9.98
CA LEU A 37 5.10 4.70 10.99
C LEU A 37 6.07 5.77 10.46
N ASP A 38 7.06 5.36 9.68
CA ASP A 38 8.04 6.22 9.04
C ASP A 38 7.54 6.67 7.66
N GLU A 39 7.21 7.95 7.53
CA GLU A 39 6.67 8.52 6.29
C GLU A 39 7.60 8.31 5.09
N SER A 40 8.92 8.42 5.30
CA SER A 40 9.89 8.24 4.21
C SER A 40 9.89 6.81 3.69
N ARG A 41 9.71 5.82 4.57
CA ARG A 41 9.59 4.41 4.18
C ARG A 41 8.27 4.14 3.47
N ALA A 42 7.17 4.69 3.98
CA ALA A 42 5.86 4.58 3.34
C ALA A 42 5.87 5.17 1.92
N GLN A 43 6.44 6.37 1.76
CA GLN A 43 6.58 7.04 0.47
C GLN A 43 7.46 6.24 -0.49
N LYS A 44 8.62 5.75 -0.02
CA LYS A 44 9.51 4.89 -0.82
C LYS A 44 8.86 3.57 -1.20
N ALA A 45 8.04 2.99 -0.33
CA ALA A 45 7.31 1.77 -0.63
C ALA A 45 6.19 1.99 -1.66
N ALA A 46 5.54 3.16 -1.68
CA ALA A 46 4.54 3.48 -2.70
C ALA A 46 5.15 3.71 -4.09
N SER A 47 6.42 4.11 -4.18
CA SER A 47 7.08 4.33 -5.47
C SER A 47 7.26 3.06 -6.32
N ILE A 48 6.83 1.89 -5.82
CA ILE A 48 6.79 0.64 -6.60
C ILE A 48 5.78 0.70 -7.74
N SER A 49 4.75 1.55 -7.67
CA SER A 49 3.78 1.80 -8.74
C SER A 49 3.08 3.14 -8.53
N ALA A 50 2.80 3.84 -9.62
CA ALA A 50 2.04 5.09 -9.59
C ALA A 50 0.61 4.94 -9.03
N SER A 51 0.05 3.72 -9.01
CA SER A 51 -1.29 3.44 -8.49
C SER A 51 -1.35 3.22 -6.97
N VAL A 52 -0.20 3.11 -6.30
CA VAL A 52 -0.13 2.80 -4.86
C VAL A 52 -0.07 4.10 -4.07
N THR A 53 -1.05 4.30 -3.17
CA THR A 53 -1.02 5.41 -2.22
C THR A 53 -0.22 5.01 -0.98
N PHE A 54 0.48 5.95 -0.34
CA PHE A 54 1.07 5.71 0.99
C PHE A 54 0.37 6.54 2.06
N TRP A 55 0.19 5.94 3.25
CA TRP A 55 -0.25 6.64 4.46
C TRP A 55 0.74 6.42 5.60
N THR A 56 0.76 7.36 6.54
CA THR A 56 1.34 7.10 7.86
C THR A 56 0.32 6.38 8.73
N THR A 57 0.78 5.68 9.76
CA THR A 57 -0.11 4.93 10.68
C THR A 57 -1.18 5.84 11.31
N GLY A 58 -0.83 7.08 11.66
CA GLY A 58 -1.80 8.07 12.14
C GLY A 58 -2.88 8.40 11.10
N LYS A 59 -2.49 8.58 9.83
CA LYS A 59 -3.44 8.81 8.73
C LYS A 59 -4.29 7.57 8.43
N LEU A 60 -3.74 6.35 8.58
CA LEU A 60 -4.46 5.10 8.37
C LEU A 60 -5.60 4.90 9.37
N PHE A 61 -5.35 5.17 10.66
CA PHE A 61 -6.35 4.94 11.71
C PHE A 61 -7.23 6.17 12.00
N ASN A 62 -6.78 7.38 11.66
CA ASN A 62 -7.58 8.61 11.81
C ASN A 62 -8.25 9.04 10.50
N GLY A 63 -7.96 8.36 9.38
CA GLY A 63 -8.53 8.68 8.07
C GLY A 63 -9.99 8.25 7.98
N THR A 64 -10.90 9.22 8.11
CA THR A 64 -12.20 9.14 7.44
C THR A 64 -11.96 8.81 5.98
N ALA A 65 -12.65 7.79 5.44
CA ALA A 65 -12.57 7.40 4.04
C ALA A 65 -12.98 8.56 3.12
N SER A 66 -12.06 9.49 2.82
CA SER A 66 -12.27 10.54 1.84
C SER A 66 -12.09 9.92 0.46
N THR A 67 -13.21 9.51 -0.11
CA THR A 67 -13.39 9.20 -1.52
C THR A 67 -13.25 10.50 -2.31
N HIS A 68 -12.25 10.55 -3.18
CA HIS A 68 -12.25 11.41 -4.36
C HIS A 68 -12.24 10.51 -5.59
#